data_AF-A0A2A5M4J5-F1
#
_entry.id   AF-A0A2A5M4J5-F1
#
_cell.length_a   1.000
_cell.length_b   1.000
_cell.length_c   1.000
_cell.angle_alpha   90.00
_cell.angle_beta   90.00
_cell.angle_gamma   90.00
#
_symmetry.space_group_name_H-M   'P 1'
#
loop_
_entity.id
_entity.type
_entity.pdbx_description
1 polymer ?
#
loop_
_entity_poly.entity_id
_entity_poly.type
_entity_poly.pdbx_seq_one_letter_code
_entity_poly.pdbx_strand_id
1 'polypeptide(L)'
;GGLALASLGSDTGGSVRQPAAFCGCVGFKPSYGRVSRYGLASYSSSLDQIGVLTQNVEDAAILYDAIAGYDKMDSTSANIEFIKTAPNLNANKKLKIAVIENYVNDADSEVKNALLKTIDMLKANGHEIVYKNLLDSKFDIAAYYIIATAEASANLSRY
;
A
#
# COMPACT_ATOMS: atom_id res chain seq x y z
N GLY A 1 8.47 -9.27 17.54
CA GLY A 1 7.30 -9.74 16.78
C GLY A 1 6.59 -10.84 17.54
N GLY A 2 5.39 -11.26 17.09
CA GLY A 2 4.70 -12.45 17.63
C GLY A 2 3.53 -12.20 18.60
N LEU A 3 3.03 -10.97 18.72
CA LEU A 3 1.84 -10.68 19.55
C LEU A 3 0.52 -11.05 18.86
N ALA A 4 0.51 -11.07 17.52
CA ALA A 4 -0.61 -11.49 16.69
C ALA A 4 -0.06 -12.16 15.42
N LEU A 5 -0.86 -13.05 14.83
CA LEU A 5 -0.52 -13.71 13.56
C LEU A 5 -0.54 -12.72 12.38
N ALA A 6 -1.52 -11.84 12.38
CA ALA A 6 -1.70 -10.77 11.40
C ALA A 6 -2.49 -9.62 12.03
N SER A 7 -2.49 -8.44 11.40
CA SER A 7 -3.33 -7.32 11.83
C SER A 7 -3.90 -6.54 10.66
N LEU A 8 -4.98 -5.81 10.95
CA LEU A 8 -5.53 -4.77 10.07
C LEU A 8 -4.99 -3.42 10.52
N GLY A 9 -4.82 -2.51 9.56
CA GLY A 9 -4.54 -1.10 9.80
C GLY A 9 -5.29 -0.22 8.82
N SER A 10 -5.27 1.10 9.01
CA SER A 10 -5.74 2.06 8.02
C SER A 10 -4.55 2.78 7.37
N ASP A 11 -4.60 2.98 6.06
CA ASP A 11 -3.61 3.73 5.29
C ASP A 11 -4.31 4.81 4.48
N THR A 12 -4.10 6.07 4.88
CA THR A 12 -4.60 7.25 4.17
C THR A 12 -3.48 7.91 3.36
N GLY A 13 -2.30 8.05 3.96
CA GLY A 13 -1.12 8.64 3.35
C GLY A 13 0.18 7.85 3.58
N GLY A 14 0.07 6.60 4.03
CA GLY A 14 1.22 5.76 4.41
C GLY A 14 1.07 5.01 5.72
N SER A 15 -0.05 5.17 6.43
CA SER A 15 -0.22 4.70 7.83
C SER A 15 -0.25 3.17 8.02
N VAL A 16 -0.22 2.36 6.96
CA VAL A 16 0.11 0.92 7.03
C VAL A 16 1.55 0.68 6.56
N ARG A 17 1.94 1.26 5.43
CA ARG A 17 3.25 0.99 4.79
C ARG A 17 4.43 1.53 5.59
N GLN A 18 4.34 2.74 6.13
CA GLN A 18 5.40 3.36 6.91
C GLN A 18 5.69 2.61 8.23
N PRO A 19 4.71 2.31 9.10
CA PRO A 19 5.01 1.53 10.31
C PRO A 19 5.49 0.12 9.97
N ALA A 20 4.99 -0.49 8.89
CA ALA A 20 5.51 -1.79 8.45
C ALA A 20 7.01 -1.72 8.06
N ALA A 21 7.42 -0.67 7.35
CA ALA A 21 8.83 -0.43 7.01
C ALA A 21 9.70 -0.25 8.26
N PHE A 22 9.23 0.49 9.27
CA PHE A 22 9.97 0.68 10.53
C PHE A 22 10.04 -0.58 11.40
N CYS A 23 9.03 -1.45 11.32
CA CYS A 23 8.98 -2.69 12.09
C CYS A 23 9.51 -3.92 11.34
N GLY A 24 9.96 -3.76 10.09
CA GLY A 24 10.52 -4.86 9.29
C GLY A 24 9.50 -5.94 8.93
N CYS A 25 8.25 -5.56 8.65
CA CYS A 25 7.19 -6.50 8.27
C CYS A 25 6.52 -6.09 6.94
N VAL A 26 5.61 -6.92 6.44
CA VAL A 26 4.84 -6.63 5.22
C VAL A 26 3.70 -5.68 5.57
N GLY A 27 3.62 -4.54 4.90
CA GLY A 27 2.48 -3.62 4.95
C GLY A 27 1.86 -3.47 3.58
N PHE A 28 0.65 -4.00 3.38
CA PHE A 28 -0.04 -3.96 2.09
C PHE A 28 -1.28 -3.08 2.17
N LYS A 29 -1.28 -2.02 1.36
CA LYS A 29 -2.45 -1.18 1.09
C LYS A 29 -3.09 -1.65 -0.24
N PRO A 30 -4.31 -2.20 -0.23
CA PRO A 30 -5.02 -2.59 -1.45
C PRO A 30 -5.29 -1.41 -2.39
N SER A 31 -5.80 -1.70 -3.59
CA SER A 31 -6.39 -0.68 -4.47
C SER A 31 -7.67 -0.09 -3.82
N TYR A 32 -7.94 1.19 -4.04
CA TYR A 32 -9.12 1.88 -3.50
C TYR A 32 -10.43 1.15 -3.84
N GLY A 33 -11.30 0.99 -2.84
CA GLY A 33 -12.58 0.30 -2.97
C GLY A 33 -12.52 -1.25 -2.94
N ARG A 34 -11.34 -1.88 -2.83
CA ARG A 34 -11.22 -3.35 -2.76
C ARG A 34 -11.59 -3.97 -1.42
N VAL A 35 -11.43 -3.22 -0.34
CA VAL A 35 -11.84 -3.60 1.01
C VAL A 35 -12.83 -2.54 1.47
N SER A 36 -13.98 -2.96 1.97
CA SER A 36 -15.03 -2.07 2.44
C SER A 36 -14.52 -1.15 3.55
N ARG A 37 -14.97 0.11 3.51
CA ARG A 37 -14.75 1.10 4.58
C ARG A 37 -15.94 1.19 5.53
N TYR A 38 -16.99 0.37 5.34
CA TYR A 38 -18.12 0.34 6.26
C TYR A 38 -17.65 -0.08 7.66
N GLY A 39 -17.82 0.81 8.64
CA GLY A 39 -17.31 0.63 10.01
C GLY A 39 -15.93 1.22 10.28
N LEU A 40 -15.21 1.71 9.26
CA LEU A 40 -13.98 2.47 9.44
C LEU A 40 -14.31 3.89 9.94
N ALA A 41 -13.64 4.34 10.99
CA ALA A 41 -13.71 5.74 11.42
C ALA A 41 -13.03 6.63 10.36
N SER A 42 -13.84 7.34 9.58
CA SER A 42 -13.39 8.17 8.46
C SER A 42 -12.48 9.32 8.91
N TYR A 43 -11.35 9.48 8.21
CA TYR A 43 -10.45 10.62 8.30
C TYR A 43 -10.48 11.39 6.98
N SER A 44 -9.94 10.84 5.89
CA SER A 44 -10.08 11.39 4.53
C SER A 44 -10.73 10.36 3.64
N SER A 45 -12.04 10.49 3.44
CA SER A 45 -12.88 9.52 2.76
C SER A 45 -12.38 9.10 1.37
N SER A 46 -11.76 10.01 0.61
CA SER A 46 -11.23 9.68 -0.72
C SER A 46 -9.88 8.94 -0.71
N LEU A 47 -9.22 8.88 0.44
CA LEU A 47 -7.86 8.35 0.60
C LEU A 47 -7.80 7.14 1.55
N ASP A 48 -8.73 7.05 2.49
CA ASP A 48 -8.75 6.02 3.53
C ASP A 48 -8.91 4.62 2.94
N GLN A 49 -8.04 3.70 3.36
CA GLN A 49 -8.16 2.27 3.06
C GLN A 49 -7.80 1.40 4.24
N ILE A 50 -8.51 0.29 4.41
CA ILE A 50 -8.06 -0.79 5.28
C ILE A 50 -6.94 -1.55 4.57
N GLY A 51 -5.80 -1.69 5.22
CA GLY A 51 -4.65 -2.49 4.79
C GLY A 51 -4.32 -3.59 5.78
N VAL A 52 -3.37 -4.44 5.41
CA VAL A 52 -2.93 -5.60 6.21
C VAL A 52 -1.47 -5.45 6.61
N LEU A 53 -1.15 -5.91 7.82
CA LEU A 53 0.23 -6.08 8.28
C LEU A 53 0.48 -7.54 8.68
N THR A 54 1.52 -8.14 8.13
CA THR A 54 1.88 -9.55 8.34
C THR A 54 3.39 -9.76 8.32
N GLN A 55 3.86 -10.94 8.71
CA GLN A 55 5.30 -11.26 8.69
C GLN A 55 5.82 -11.69 7.31
N ASN A 56 4.94 -12.13 6.42
CA ASN A 56 5.29 -12.56 5.07
C ASN A 56 4.16 -12.28 4.07
N VAL A 57 4.49 -12.43 2.78
CA VAL A 57 3.59 -12.11 1.65
C VAL A 57 2.43 -13.09 1.53
N GLU A 58 2.63 -14.36 1.88
CA GLU A 58 1.57 -15.38 1.82
C GLU A 58 0.46 -15.08 2.82
N ASP A 59 0.80 -14.76 4.07
CA ASP A 59 -0.14 -14.34 5.10
C ASP A 59 -0.88 -13.05 4.71
N ALA A 60 -0.18 -12.09 4.08
CA ALA A 60 -0.82 -10.87 3.59
C ALA A 60 -1.88 -11.18 2.53
N ALA A 61 -1.58 -12.10 1.60
CA ALA A 61 -2.52 -12.51 0.56
C ALA A 61 -3.72 -13.28 1.14
N ILE A 62 -3.50 -14.17 2.11
CA ILE A 62 -4.56 -14.91 2.80
C ILE A 62 -5.51 -13.94 3.52
N LEU A 63 -4.95 -13.00 4.29
CA LEU A 63 -5.77 -12.03 5.02
C LEU A 63 -6.50 -11.08 4.06
N TYR A 64 -5.84 -10.62 3.00
CA TYR A 64 -6.50 -9.80 1.97
C TYR A 64 -7.67 -10.55 1.31
N ASP A 65 -7.50 -11.82 0.97
CA ASP A 65 -8.57 -12.64 0.39
C ASP A 65 -9.76 -12.85 1.33
N ALA A 66 -9.55 -12.78 2.63
CA ALA A 66 -10.61 -12.90 3.62
C ALA A 66 -11.43 -11.61 3.79
N ILE A 67 -10.84 -10.44 3.55
CA ILE A 67 -11.46 -9.14 3.84
C ILE A 67 -11.87 -8.36 2.59
N ALA A 68 -11.35 -8.72 1.42
CA ALA A 68 -11.63 -8.01 0.18
C ALA A 68 -12.89 -8.54 -0.52
N GLY A 69 -13.61 -7.63 -1.18
CA GLY A 69 -14.86 -7.93 -1.84
C GLY A 69 -15.76 -6.71 -1.97
N TYR A 70 -16.79 -6.84 -2.81
CA TYR A 70 -17.82 -5.83 -2.93
C TYR A 70 -18.72 -5.81 -1.69
N ASP A 71 -18.98 -4.63 -1.15
CA ASP A 71 -19.89 -4.41 -0.05
C ASP A 71 -20.93 -3.35 -0.42
N LYS A 72 -22.21 -3.75 -0.38
CA LYS A 72 -23.35 -2.87 -0.67
C LYS A 72 -23.53 -1.74 0.35
N MET A 73 -22.93 -1.86 1.54
CA MET A 73 -23.00 -0.84 2.60
C MET A 73 -21.97 0.28 2.41
N ASP A 74 -20.99 0.08 1.53
CA ASP A 74 -19.99 1.09 1.15
C ASP A 74 -20.21 1.53 -0.29
N SER A 75 -20.69 2.76 -0.48
CA SER A 75 -20.97 3.34 -1.80
C SER A 75 -19.73 3.52 -2.68
N THR A 76 -18.52 3.39 -2.12
CA THR A 76 -17.25 3.45 -2.83
C THR A 76 -16.58 2.09 -3.01
N SER A 77 -17.23 1.02 -2.53
CA SER A 77 -16.78 -0.34 -2.76
C SER A 77 -16.86 -0.65 -4.25
N ALA A 78 -15.76 -1.14 -4.81
CA ALA A 78 -15.67 -1.42 -6.22
C ALA A 78 -16.44 -2.71 -6.55
N ASN A 79 -17.55 -2.59 -7.28
CA ASN A 79 -18.32 -3.74 -7.78
C ASN A 79 -17.63 -4.36 -9.01
N ILE A 80 -16.48 -4.96 -8.77
CA ILE A 80 -15.67 -5.67 -9.77
C ILE A 80 -15.38 -7.07 -9.25
N GLU A 81 -15.19 -8.00 -10.18
CA GLU A 81 -14.91 -9.40 -9.83
C GLU A 81 -13.74 -9.51 -8.83
N PHE A 82 -13.93 -10.33 -7.80
CA PHE A 82 -12.90 -10.62 -6.82
C PHE A 82 -12.21 -11.94 -7.17
N ILE A 83 -10.98 -11.84 -7.67
CA ILE A 83 -10.10 -13.00 -7.88
C ILE A 83 -9.21 -13.15 -6.64
N LYS A 84 -9.23 -14.35 -6.04
CA LYS A 84 -8.39 -14.69 -4.88
C LYS A 84 -6.90 -14.54 -5.21
N THR A 85 -6.15 -13.93 -4.33
CA THR A 85 -4.73 -13.58 -4.47
C THR A 85 -3.83 -14.70 -3.97
N ALA A 86 -4.10 -15.26 -2.78
CA ALA A 86 -3.26 -16.29 -2.14
C ALA A 86 -3.01 -17.51 -3.03
N PRO A 87 -4.03 -18.16 -3.65
CA PRO A 87 -3.81 -19.31 -4.53
C PRO A 87 -3.14 -18.95 -5.86
N ASN A 88 -3.08 -17.66 -6.22
CA ASN A 88 -2.53 -17.17 -7.49
C ASN A 88 -1.15 -16.50 -7.32
N LEU A 89 -0.53 -16.59 -6.14
CA LEU A 89 0.84 -16.14 -5.93
C LEU A 89 1.79 -16.91 -6.83
N ASN A 90 2.66 -16.19 -7.55
CA ASN A 90 3.61 -16.79 -8.47
C ASN A 90 4.96 -16.07 -8.39
N ALA A 91 5.89 -16.65 -7.63
CA ALA A 91 7.25 -16.14 -7.47
C ALA A 91 8.08 -16.20 -8.76
N ASN A 92 7.69 -17.03 -9.74
CA ASN A 92 8.42 -17.20 -11.00
C ASN A 92 8.01 -16.18 -12.08
N LYS A 93 6.97 -15.38 -11.84
CA LYS A 93 6.47 -14.39 -12.80
C LYS A 93 7.54 -13.34 -13.10
N LYS A 94 7.95 -13.20 -14.36
CA LYS A 94 8.85 -12.12 -14.80
C LYS A 94 8.06 -10.87 -15.12
N LEU A 95 8.61 -9.73 -14.69
CA LEU A 95 7.95 -8.43 -14.75
C LEU A 95 8.89 -7.42 -15.38
N LYS A 96 8.30 -6.40 -16.00
CA LYS A 96 8.96 -5.15 -16.33
C LYS A 96 8.71 -4.16 -15.20
N ILE A 97 9.75 -3.78 -14.48
CA ILE A 97 9.69 -3.00 -13.25
C ILE A 97 10.30 -1.62 -13.51
N ALA A 98 9.52 -0.57 -13.29
CA ALA A 98 10.00 0.80 -13.35
C ALA A 98 10.61 1.21 -12.02
N VAL A 99 11.87 1.63 -12.03
CA VAL A 99 12.55 2.28 -10.91
C VAL A 99 12.45 3.79 -11.09
N ILE A 100 11.96 4.49 -10.06
CA ILE A 100 11.82 5.95 -10.07
C ILE A 100 13.15 6.56 -9.64
N GLU A 101 13.96 6.95 -10.61
CA GLU A 101 15.38 7.28 -10.41
C GLU A 101 15.57 8.51 -9.52
N ASN A 102 14.79 9.57 -9.73
CA ASN A 102 14.85 10.76 -8.87
C ASN A 102 14.55 10.44 -7.40
N TYR A 103 13.59 9.56 -7.10
CA TYR A 103 13.29 9.17 -5.71
C TYR A 103 14.41 8.34 -5.07
N VAL A 104 15.06 7.47 -5.84
CA VAL A 104 16.23 6.71 -5.36
C VAL A 104 17.41 7.64 -5.07
N ASN A 105 17.57 8.70 -5.87
CA ASN A 105 18.64 9.66 -5.69
C ASN A 105 18.45 10.58 -4.48
N ASP A 106 17.20 10.92 -4.16
CA ASP A 106 16.84 11.77 -3.02
C ASP A 106 16.79 11.03 -1.67
N ALA A 107 16.85 9.68 -1.69
CA ALA A 107 16.82 8.87 -0.48
C ALA A 107 18.13 8.93 0.32
N ASP A 108 18.02 8.76 1.64
CA ASP A 108 19.18 8.58 2.53
C ASP A 108 20.06 7.42 2.06
N SER A 109 21.37 7.53 2.33
CA SER A 109 22.38 6.61 1.81
C SER A 109 22.10 5.14 2.15
N GLU A 110 21.64 4.84 3.36
CA GLU A 110 21.28 3.48 3.78
C GLU A 110 20.09 2.92 2.98
N VAL A 111 19.04 3.72 2.80
CA VAL A 111 17.84 3.36 2.03
C VAL A 111 18.19 3.19 0.55
N LYS A 112 18.95 4.12 -0.02
CA LYS A 112 19.45 4.04 -1.40
C LYS A 112 20.24 2.76 -1.63
N ASN A 113 21.15 2.42 -0.73
CA ASN A 113 21.94 1.19 -0.84
C ASN A 113 21.08 -0.08 -0.76
N ALA A 114 20.07 -0.11 0.12
CA ALA A 114 19.13 -1.22 0.21
C ALA A 114 18.28 -1.36 -1.07
N LEU A 115 17.81 -0.25 -1.64
CA LEU A 115 17.06 -0.22 -2.90
C LEU A 115 17.93 -0.72 -4.06
N LEU A 116 19.17 -0.25 -4.20
CA LEU A 116 20.07 -0.69 -5.26
C LEU A 116 20.34 -2.20 -5.18
N LYS A 117 20.61 -2.74 -3.98
CA LYS A 117 20.75 -4.19 -3.78
C LYS A 117 19.49 -4.95 -4.20
N THR A 118 18.31 -4.44 -3.86
CA THR A 118 17.03 -5.05 -4.25
C THR A 118 16.84 -5.03 -5.77
N ILE A 119 17.18 -3.93 -6.43
CA ILE A 119 17.11 -3.81 -7.89
C ILE A 119 18.03 -4.83 -8.57
N ASP A 120 19.25 -5.01 -8.07
CA ASP A 120 20.19 -5.99 -8.60
C ASP A 120 19.71 -7.43 -8.38
N MET A 121 19.11 -7.73 -7.22
CA MET A 121 18.45 -9.02 -6.97
C MET A 121 17.30 -9.26 -7.95
N LEU A 122 16.46 -8.25 -8.24
CA LEU A 122 15.38 -8.37 -9.21
C LEU A 122 15.92 -8.61 -10.64
N LYS A 123 16.97 -7.89 -11.06
CA LYS A 123 17.64 -8.15 -12.35
C LYS A 123 18.19 -9.57 -12.44
N ALA A 124 18.89 -10.03 -11.40
CA ALA A 124 19.46 -11.37 -11.34
C ALA A 124 18.38 -12.47 -11.38
N ASN A 125 17.19 -12.19 -10.85
CA ASN A 125 16.02 -13.04 -10.96
C ASN A 125 15.31 -12.94 -12.34
N GLY A 126 15.86 -12.24 -13.32
CA GLY A 126 15.35 -12.19 -14.69
C GLY A 126 14.20 -11.21 -14.93
N HIS A 127 14.00 -10.23 -14.03
CA HIS A 127 13.08 -9.12 -14.27
C HIS A 127 13.73 -8.07 -15.19
N GLU A 128 12.93 -7.44 -16.05
CA GLU A 128 13.36 -6.29 -16.84
C GLU A 128 13.26 -5.03 -15.99
N ILE A 129 14.36 -4.29 -15.82
CA ILE A 129 14.37 -3.03 -15.08
C ILE A 129 14.45 -1.86 -16.06
N VAL A 130 13.54 -0.91 -15.93
CA VAL A 130 13.58 0.37 -16.64
C VAL A 130 13.62 1.52 -15.65
N TYR A 131 14.38 2.57 -15.98
CA TYR A 131 14.46 3.77 -15.15
C TYR A 131 13.55 4.85 -15.72
N LYS A 132 12.84 5.55 -14.83
CA LYS A 132 11.93 6.66 -15.15
C LYS A 132 12.07 7.74 -14.08
N ASN A 133 11.70 8.96 -14.43
CA ASN A 133 11.54 10.03 -13.46
C ASN A 133 10.06 10.37 -13.31
N LEU A 134 9.65 10.67 -12.09
CA LEU A 134 8.35 11.26 -11.78
C LEU A 134 8.52 12.70 -11.31
N LEU A 135 7.40 13.40 -11.16
CA LEU A 135 7.38 14.73 -10.56
C LEU A 135 7.98 14.68 -9.14
N ASP A 136 8.52 15.81 -8.71
CA ASP A 136 9.01 15.99 -7.35
C ASP A 136 7.86 15.71 -6.36
N SER A 137 8.10 14.78 -5.44
CA SER A 137 7.09 14.29 -4.49
C SER A 137 6.59 15.37 -3.54
N LYS A 138 7.28 16.52 -3.42
CA LYS A 138 6.79 17.65 -2.61
C LYS A 138 5.44 18.16 -3.10
N PHE A 139 5.14 18.06 -4.40
CA PHE A 139 3.86 18.48 -4.95
C PHE A 139 2.75 17.50 -4.57
N ASP A 140 3.05 16.20 -4.53
CA ASP A 140 2.11 15.17 -4.05
C ASP A 140 1.78 15.38 -2.57
N ILE A 141 2.81 15.68 -1.75
CA ILE A 141 2.65 15.99 -0.33
C ILE A 141 1.80 17.24 -0.12
N ALA A 142 2.05 18.31 -0.89
CA ALA A 142 1.28 19.54 -0.80
C ALA A 142 -0.20 19.31 -1.16
N ALA A 143 -0.47 18.60 -2.27
CA ALA A 143 -1.83 18.27 -2.67
C ALA A 143 -2.53 17.38 -1.63
N TYR A 144 -1.83 16.38 -1.08
CA TYR A 144 -2.33 15.49 -0.04
C TYR A 144 -2.80 16.28 1.19
N TYR A 145 -1.96 17.17 1.72
CA TYR A 145 -2.31 17.88 2.95
C TYR A 145 -3.47 18.86 2.75
N ILE A 146 -3.68 19.40 1.54
CA ILE A 146 -4.87 20.21 1.25
C ILE A 146 -6.13 19.33 1.26
N ILE A 147 -6.11 18.22 0.52
CA ILE A 147 -7.28 17.33 0.36
C ILE A 147 -7.63 16.65 1.68
N ALA A 148 -6.64 16.00 2.32
CA ALA A 148 -6.87 15.21 3.52
C ALA A 148 -7.38 16.07 4.68
N THR A 149 -6.85 17.29 4.85
CA THR A 149 -7.31 18.17 5.93
C THR A 149 -8.69 18.76 5.66
N ALA A 150 -9.02 19.08 4.40
CA ALA A 150 -10.35 19.51 4.03
C ALA A 150 -11.40 18.43 4.33
N GLU A 151 -11.16 17.19 3.91
CA GLU A 151 -12.07 16.08 4.18
C GLU A 151 -12.15 15.72 5.66
N ALA A 152 -11.02 15.77 6.38
CA ALA A 152 -11.00 15.54 7.82
C ALA A 152 -11.88 16.54 8.56
N SER A 153 -11.82 17.82 8.21
CA SER A 153 -12.66 18.85 8.83
C SER A 153 -14.16 18.54 8.69
N ALA A 154 -14.58 18.05 7.52
CA ALA A 154 -15.95 17.64 7.27
C ALA A 154 -16.31 16.34 8.02
N ASN A 155 -15.46 15.33 7.96
CA ASN A 155 -15.73 14.01 8.56
C ASN A 155 -15.77 14.05 10.09
N LEU A 156 -14.93 14.88 10.72
CA LEU A 156 -14.90 15.03 12.17
C LEU A 156 -15.99 15.97 12.72
N SER A 157 -16.70 16.73 11.87
CA SER A 157 -17.76 17.67 12.29
C SER A 157 -18.96 17.03 13.01
N ARG A 158 -19.09 15.70 12.92
CA ARG A 158 -20.14 14.91 13.59
C ARG A 158 -19.90 14.66 15.09
N TYR A 159 -18.72 15.01 15.59
CA TYR A 159 -18.32 14.90 17.00
C TYR A 159 -18.29 16.28 17.66
#